data_AF-A0AAJ4MY68-F1
#
_entry.id   AF-A0AAJ4MY68-F1
#
_cell.length_a   1.000
_cell.length_b   1.000
_cell.length_c   1.000
_cell.angle_alpha   90.00
_cell.angle_beta   90.00
_cell.angle_gamma   90.00
#
_symmetry.space_group_name_H-M   'P 1'
#
loop_
_entity.id
_entity.type
_entity.pdbx_description
1 polymer ?
#
loop_
_entity_poly.entity_id
_entity_poly.type
_entity_poly.pdbx_seq_one_letter_code
_entity_poly.pdbx_strand_id
1 'polypeptide(L)'
;MLDTLIDSLRSPLGTARLLEGFSTLNRADKAGVSPQQMRAVFSDLKGHSDEQIRGFVGIGQKLVSGEARFAGTALTPSSDTAEPAPKPR
;
A
#
# COMPACT_ATOMS: atom_id res chain seq x y z
N MET A 1 -7.58 12.70 -4.02
CA MET A 1 -6.38 13.56 -3.84
C MET A 1 -6.45 14.31 -2.51
N LEU A 2 -7.60 14.90 -2.17
CA LEU A 2 -7.86 15.46 -0.84
C LEU A 2 -7.71 14.42 0.28
N ASP A 3 -8.23 13.20 0.11
CA ASP A 3 -8.15 12.16 1.15
C ASP A 3 -6.70 11.73 1.43
N THR A 4 -5.87 11.60 0.39
CA THR A 4 -4.44 11.25 0.53
C THR A 4 -3.64 12.31 1.28
N LEU A 5 -3.96 13.60 1.05
CA LEU A 5 -3.37 14.71 1.79
C LEU A 5 -3.83 14.68 3.26
N ILE A 6 -5.12 14.42 3.49
CA ILE A 6 -5.69 14.30 4.84
C ILE A 6 -5.06 13.11 5.59
N ASP A 7 -4.88 11.95 4.96
CA ASP A 7 -4.25 10.78 5.56
C ASP A 7 -2.77 11.01 5.86
N SER A 8 -2.06 11.70 4.95
CA SER A 8 -0.65 12.09 5.16
C SER A 8 -0.49 13.10 6.30
N LEU A 9 -1.46 14.00 6.48
CA LEU A 9 -1.51 14.95 7.60
C LEU A 9 -1.95 14.29 8.91
N ARG A 10 -2.80 13.27 8.85
CA ARG A 10 -3.28 12.50 10.01
C ARG A 10 -2.25 11.51 10.54
N SER A 11 -1.37 10.99 9.69
CA SER A 11 -0.34 10.02 10.09
C SER A 11 1.00 10.26 9.38
N PRO A 12 1.64 11.42 9.58
CA PRO A 12 2.91 11.77 8.92
C PRO A 12 4.02 10.76 9.22
N LEU A 13 4.00 10.18 10.43
CA LEU A 13 4.91 9.10 10.83
C LEU A 13 4.68 7.82 10.02
N GLY A 14 3.43 7.50 9.66
CA GLY A 14 3.11 6.32 8.85
C GLY A 14 3.65 6.44 7.43
N THR A 15 3.46 7.59 6.79
CA THR A 15 4.01 7.85 5.45
C THR A 15 5.55 7.87 5.46
N ALA A 16 6.17 8.48 6.48
CA ALA A 16 7.62 8.47 6.62
C ALA A 16 8.17 7.04 6.75
N ARG A 17 7.55 6.21 7.62
CA ARG A 17 7.91 4.79 7.80
C ARG A 17 7.71 3.97 6.52
N LEU A 18 6.65 4.26 5.76
CA LEU A 18 6.40 3.60 4.47
C LEU A 18 7.54 3.88 3.48
N LEU A 19 7.94 5.15 3.34
CA LEU A 19 9.02 5.55 2.44
C LEU A 19 10.38 5.02 2.92
N GLU A 20 10.65 5.05 4.22
CA GLU A 20 11.87 4.52 4.83
C GLU A 20 11.98 3.00 4.62
N GLY A 21 10.90 2.27 4.92
CA GLY A 21 10.81 0.82 4.73
C GLY A 21 11.03 0.45 3.26
N PHE A 22 10.33 1.11 2.34
CA PHE A 22 10.54 0.91 0.90
C PHE A 22 11.99 1.19 0.48
N SER A 23 12.54 2.35 0.85
CA SER A 23 13.91 2.75 0.48
C SER A 23 14.95 1.76 0.98
N THR A 24 14.78 1.23 2.19
CA THR A 24 15.68 0.24 2.78
C THR A 24 15.61 -1.10 2.06
N LEU A 25 14.40 -1.64 1.83
CA LEU A 25 14.24 -2.92 1.14
C LEU A 25 14.63 -2.85 -0.34
N ASN A 26 14.34 -1.75 -1.03
CA ASN A 26 14.75 -1.53 -2.41
C ASN A 26 16.29 -1.47 -2.56
N ARG A 27 17.00 -0.87 -1.59
CA ARG A 27 18.48 -0.90 -1.58
C ARG A 27 19.02 -2.31 -1.37
N ALA A 28 18.42 -3.08 -0.47
CA ALA A 28 18.79 -4.47 -0.24
C ALA A 28 18.56 -5.34 -1.49
N ASP A 29 17.41 -5.16 -2.16
CA ASP A 29 17.07 -5.87 -3.41
C ASP A 29 18.06 -5.55 -4.53
N LYS A 30 18.39 -4.26 -4.73
CA LYS A 30 19.42 -3.81 -5.69
C LYS A 30 20.82 -4.33 -5.37
N ALA A 31 21.10 -4.64 -4.11
CA ALA A 31 22.35 -5.28 -3.68
C ALA A 31 22.33 -6.81 -3.83
N GLY A 32 21.24 -7.39 -4.37
CA GLY A 32 21.10 -8.82 -4.58
C GLY A 32 20.71 -9.62 -3.32
N VAL A 33 20.26 -8.94 -2.27
CA VAL A 33 19.80 -9.61 -1.04
C VAL A 33 18.44 -10.25 -1.29
N SER A 34 18.30 -11.54 -0.99
CA SER A 34 17.04 -12.26 -1.20
C SER A 34 15.99 -11.91 -0.12
N PRO A 35 14.68 -12.05 -0.40
CA PRO A 35 13.63 -11.84 0.61
C PRO A 35 13.81 -12.68 1.89
N GLN A 36 14.33 -13.90 1.75
CA GLN A 36 14.66 -14.79 2.87
C GLN A 36 15.75 -14.19 3.76
N GLN A 37 16.81 -13.63 3.16
CA GLN A 37 17.87 -12.93 3.88
C GLN A 37 17.35 -11.64 4.51
N MET A 38 16.48 -10.89 3.82
CA MET A 38 15.83 -9.71 4.39
C MET A 38 15.03 -10.07 5.65
N ARG A 39 14.28 -11.18 5.66
CA ARG A 39 13.56 -11.66 6.86
C ARG A 39 14.48 -12.07 8.02
N ALA A 40 15.68 -12.55 7.71
CA ALA A 40 16.66 -12.89 8.74
C ALA A 40 17.19 -11.65 9.46
N VAL A 41 17.29 -10.52 8.74
CA VAL A 41 17.81 -9.23 9.28
C VAL A 41 16.70 -8.39 9.90
N PHE A 42 15.55 -8.28 9.23
CA PHE A 42 14.44 -7.42 9.64
C PHE A 42 13.33 -8.26 10.28
N SER A 43 13.18 -8.16 11.60
CA SER A 43 12.18 -8.90 12.37
C SER A 43 10.75 -8.66 11.90
N ASP A 44 10.47 -7.44 11.44
CA ASP A 44 9.13 -7.01 11.01
C ASP A 44 8.69 -7.72 9.72
N LEU A 45 9.61 -8.37 9.00
CA LEU A 45 9.30 -9.14 7.79
C LEU A 45 8.95 -10.61 8.08
N LYS A 46 9.11 -11.11 9.31
CA LYS A 46 8.96 -12.55 9.63
C LYS A 46 7.58 -13.12 9.30
N GLY A 47 6.53 -12.30 9.26
CA GLY A 47 5.16 -12.70 8.91
C GLY A 47 4.84 -12.61 7.41
N HIS A 48 5.78 -12.21 6.57
CA HIS A 48 5.53 -11.93 5.15
C HIS A 48 6.21 -12.96 4.24
N SER A 49 5.50 -13.40 3.18
CA SER A 49 6.06 -14.32 2.18
C SER A 49 7.09 -13.63 1.28
N ASP A 50 7.88 -14.42 0.55
CA ASP A 50 8.86 -13.88 -0.42
C ASP A 50 8.17 -13.04 -1.50
N GLU A 51 7.01 -13.49 -1.95
CA GLU A 51 6.17 -12.83 -2.95
C GLU A 51 5.62 -11.50 -2.42
N GLN A 52 5.23 -11.45 -1.15
CA GLN A 52 4.75 -10.21 -0.52
C GLN A 52 5.85 -9.16 -0.44
N ILE A 53 7.06 -9.56 -0.02
CA ILE A 53 8.22 -8.67 0.07
C ILE A 53 8.61 -8.17 -1.32
N ARG A 54 8.73 -9.06 -2.30
CA ARG A 54 9.02 -8.70 -3.70
C ARG A 54 7.93 -7.80 -4.28
N GLY A 55 6.67 -8.09 -3.99
CA GLY A 55 5.52 -7.30 -4.42
C GLY A 55 5.58 -5.88 -3.88
N PHE A 56 5.87 -5.72 -2.58
CA PHE A 56 6.02 -4.41 -1.95
C PHE A 56 7.16 -3.59 -2.59
N VAL A 57 8.34 -4.19 -2.77
CA VAL A 57 9.49 -3.53 -3.41
C VAL A 57 9.17 -3.18 -4.87
N GLY A 58 8.63 -4.12 -5.65
CA GLY A 58 8.34 -3.92 -7.07
C GLY A 58 7.25 -2.88 -7.34
N ILE A 59 6.15 -2.92 -6.58
CA ILE A 59 5.08 -1.91 -6.69
C ILE A 59 5.59 -0.55 -6.19
N GLY A 60 6.28 -0.53 -5.05
CA GLY A 60 6.86 0.69 -4.50
C GLY A 60 7.82 1.38 -5.46
N GLN A 61 8.66 0.61 -6.17
CA GLN A 61 9.58 1.16 -7.16
C GLN A 61 8.85 1.85 -8.31
N LYS A 62 7.82 1.21 -8.87
CA LYS A 62 7.03 1.80 -9.96
C LYS A 62 6.26 3.04 -9.52
N LEU A 63 5.81 3.09 -8.27
CA LEU A 63 5.16 4.27 -7.70
C LEU A 63 6.14 5.43 -7.54
N VAL A 64 7.33 5.17 -7.00
CA VAL A 64 8.35 6.21 -6.75
C VAL A 64 9.00 6.70 -8.05
N SER A 65 9.15 5.84 -9.06
CA SER A 65 9.63 6.26 -10.39
C SER A 65 8.57 6.99 -11.22
N GLY A 66 7.29 6.95 -10.80
CA GLY A 66 6.18 7.53 -11.54
C GLY A 66 5.68 6.67 -12.72
N GLU A 67 6.23 5.47 -12.91
CA GLU A 67 5.80 4.50 -13.92
C GLU A 67 4.40 3.96 -13.67
N ALA A 68 3.97 3.90 -12.40
CA ALA A 68 2.64 3.48 -12.00
C ALA A 68 1.91 4.59 -11.25
N ARG A 69 0.62 4.74 -11.57
CA ARG A 69 -0.33 5.54 -10.81
C ARG A 69 -1.64 4.80 -10.69
N PHE A 70 -2.05 4.50 -9.46
CA PHE A 70 -3.34 3.88 -9.19
C PHE A 70 -4.39 4.98 -9.02
N ALA A 71 -5.05 5.34 -10.12
CA ALA A 71 -6.20 6.24 -10.11
C ALA A 71 -7.44 5.44 -10.53
N GLY A 72 -8.34 5.19 -9.59
CA GLY A 72 -9.57 4.43 -9.81
C GLY A 72 -10.24 4.06 -8.49
N THR A 73 -11.51 3.69 -8.54
CA THR A 73 -12.29 3.25 -7.37
C THR A 73 -12.62 1.77 -7.55
N ALA A 74 -12.04 0.89 -6.74
CA ALA A 74 -12.41 -0.53 -6.69
C ALA A 74 -13.73 -0.76 -5.93
N LEU A 75 -14.26 0.31 -5.32
CA LEU A 75 -15.51 0.33 -4.59
C LEU A 75 -16.57 0.95 -5.51
N THR A 76 -17.34 0.12 -6.22
CA THR A 76 -18.66 0.55 -6.69
C THR A 76 -19.57 0.66 -5.46
N PRO A 77 -20.18 1.82 -5.17
CA PRO A 77 -21.23 1.85 -4.16
C PRO A 77 -22.36 0.94 -4.65
N SER A 78 -22.69 -0.08 -3.87
CA SER A 78 -23.86 -0.92 -4.14
C SER A 78 -25.10 -0.05 -4.09
N SER A 79 -25.68 0.27 -5.24
CA SER A 79 -27.02 0.86 -5.36
C SER A 79 -28.06 -0.22 -5.04
N ASP A 80 -28.13 -0.65 -3.79
CA ASP A 80 -29.15 -1.61 -3.35
C ASP A 80 -29.67 -1.26 -1.95
N THR A 81 -30.19 -0.03 -1.83
CA THR A 81 -31.14 0.34 -0.77
C THR A 81 -32.00 1.50 -1.27
N ALA A 82 -32.88 1.20 -2.24
CA ALA A 82 -34.05 2.03 -2.51
C ALA A 82 -35.28 1.17 -2.26
N GLU A 83 -35.58 0.92 -0.98
CA GLU A 83 -36.92 0.48 -0.58
C GLU A 83 -37.86 1.67 -0.83
N PRO A 84 -38.85 1.56 -1.74
CA PRO A 84 -39.82 2.63 -1.92
C PRO A 84 -40.73 2.68 -0.69
N ALA A 85 -40.79 3.87 -0.09
CA ALA A 85 -41.56 4.19 1.11
C ALA A 85 -43.02 3.66 1.07
N PRO A 86 -43.60 3.26 2.21
CA PRO A 86 -44.98 2.79 2.26
C PRO A 86 -45.94 3.96 1.92
N LYS A 87 -46.90 3.69 1.03
CA LYS A 87 -47.93 4.67 0.64
C LYS A 87 -48.74 5.12 1.86
N PRO A 88 -49.07 6.43 1.96
CA PRO A 88 -49.95 6.91 3.03
C PRO A 88 -51.38 6.38 2.83
N ARG A 89 -52.06 6.22 3.96
CA ARG A 89 -53.36 5.57 4.20
C ARG A 89 -54.47 5.93 3.22
#